data_AF-A0A971ATL0-F1
#
_entry.id   AF-A0A971ATL0-F1
#
_cell.length_a   1.000
_cell.length_b   1.000
_cell.length_c   1.000
_cell.angle_alpha   90.00
_cell.angle_beta   90.00
_cell.angle_gamma   90.00
#
_symmetry.space_group_name_H-M   'P 1'
#
loop_
_entity.id
_entity.type
_entity.pdbx_description
1 polymer ?
#
loop_
_entity_poly.entity_id
_entity_poly.type
_entity_poly.pdbx_seq_one_letter_code
_entity_poly.pdbx_strand_id
1 'polypeptide(L)' 'LPDRRGKPLVFLHGRARERAELLGLTEWAVSLSHLAELAVASVVAM' A
#
# COMPACT_ATOMS: atom_id res chain seq x y z
N LEU A 1 11.47 -1.13 -3.57
CA LEU A 1 11.91 -2.51 -3.26
C LEU A 1 11.01 -3.04 -2.14
N PRO A 2 10.55 -4.31 -2.18
CA PRO A 2 9.90 -4.92 -1.02
C PRO A 2 10.85 -4.98 0.19
N ASP A 3 10.29 -5.17 1.38
CA ASP A 3 11.10 -5.29 2.59
C ASP A 3 11.99 -6.57 2.58
N ARG A 4 12.83 -6.73 3.60
CA ARG A 4 13.77 -7.87 3.71
C ARG A 4 13.06 -9.24 3.76
N ARG A 5 11.75 -9.27 4.03
CA ARG A 5 10.91 -10.47 4.08
C ARG A 5 10.00 -10.60 2.86
N GLY A 6 10.15 -9.71 1.87
CA GLY A 6 9.36 -9.73 0.63
C GLY A 6 8.00 -9.03 0.73
N LYS A 7 7.66 -8.39 1.87
CA LYS A 7 6.40 -7.65 2.00
C LYS A 7 6.45 -6.43 1.06
N PRO A 8 5.41 -6.22 0.22
CA PRO A 8 5.30 -5.00 -0.59
C PRO A 8 5.14 -3.76 0.30
N LEU A 9 5.76 -2.66 -0.13
CA LEU A 9 5.75 -1.37 0.56
C LEU A 9 4.99 -0.34 -0.25
N VAL A 10 4.26 0.54 0.43
CA VAL A 10 3.50 1.66 -0.16
C VAL A 10 4.19 2.97 0.16
N PHE A 11 4.47 3.77 -0.87
CA PHE A 11 5.00 5.13 -0.73
C PHE A 11 4.05 6.09 -1.46
N LEU A 12 3.46 7.01 -0.71
CA LEU A 12 2.54 8.01 -1.25
C LEU A 12 3.29 9.28 -1.64
N HIS A 13 2.86 9.90 -2.74
CA HIS A 13 3.46 11.13 -3.26
C HIS A 13 2.39 12.15 -3.65
N GLY A 14 2.76 13.43 -3.62
CA GLY A 14 1.88 14.56 -3.96
C GLY A 14 0.53 14.48 -3.25
N ARG A 15 -0.55 14.62 -4.02
CA ARG A 15 -1.94 14.62 -3.52
C ARG A 15 -2.33 13.40 -2.69
N ALA A 16 -1.77 12.22 -2.97
CA ALA A 16 -2.08 11.02 -2.19
C ALA A 16 -1.48 11.11 -0.78
N ARG A 17 -0.26 11.64 -0.68
CA ARG A 17 0.40 11.88 0.61
C ARG A 17 -0.32 12.97 1.39
N GLU A 18 -0.62 14.10 0.75
CA GLU A 18 -1.34 15.21 1.39
C GLU A 18 -2.68 14.76 1.99
N ARG A 19 -3.44 13.91 1.26
CA ARG A 19 -4.69 13.36 1.78
C ARG A 19 -4.48 12.40 2.96
N ALA A 20 -3.47 11.55 2.91
CA ALA A 20 -3.15 10.64 4.00
C ALA A 20 -2.78 11.41 5.28
N GLU A 21 -1.96 12.46 5.14
CA GLU A 21 -1.58 13.36 6.24
C GLU A 21 -2.79 14.07 6.85
N LEU A 22 -3.69 14.60 6.02
CA LEU A 22 -4.93 15.25 6.48
C LEU A 22 -5.85 14.30 7.25
N LEU A 23 -5.84 13.01 6.91
CA LEU A 23 -6.63 11.96 7.56
C LEU A 23 -5.90 11.29 8.74
N GLY A 24 -4.65 11.67 9.02
CA GLY A 24 -3.82 11.05 10.04
C GLY A 24 -3.35 9.63 9.72
N LEU A 25 -3.45 9.19 8.46
CA LEU A 25 -3.05 7.85 8.02
C LEU A 25 -1.53 7.80 7.80
N THR A 26 -0.84 7.02 8.61
CA THR A 26 0.63 6.97 8.65
C THR A 26 1.21 5.60 8.31
N GLU A 27 0.44 4.53 8.49
CA GLU A 27 0.87 3.17 8.18
C GLU A 27 -0.03 2.54 7.10
N TRP A 28 0.59 1.76 6.22
CA TRP A 28 -0.08 1.05 5.13
C TRP A 28 0.36 -0.41 5.11
N ALA A 29 -0.61 -1.33 5.18
CA ALA A 29 -0.38 -2.73 4.90
C ALA A 29 -1.13 -3.14 3.63
N VAL A 30 -0.39 -3.75 2.70
CA VAL A 30 -0.91 -4.23 1.42
C VAL A 30 -0.57 -5.71 1.25
N SER A 31 -1.56 -6.46 0.76
CA SER A 31 -1.39 -7.85 0.31
C SER A 31 -1.78 -7.95 -1.16
N LEU A 32 -0.97 -8.65 -1.95
CA LEU A 32 -1.14 -8.81 -3.39
C LEU A 32 -1.28 -10.29 -3.73
N SER A 33 -2.28 -10.63 -4.53
CA SER A 33 -2.48 -11.97 -5.07
C SER A 33 -2.78 -11.87 -6.56
N HIS A 34 -2.30 -12.82 -7.34
CA HIS A 34 -2.61 -12.87 -8.77
C HIS A 34 -2.75 -14.32 -9.26
N LEU A 35 -3.50 -14.45 -10.34
CA LEU A 35 -3.66 -15.61 -11.23
C LEU A 35 -3.27 -15.17 -12.64
N ALA A 36 -3.33 -16.07 -13.62
CA ALA A 36 -2.94 -15.78 -15.00
C ALA A 36 -3.70 -14.57 -15.60
N GLU A 37 -4.97 -14.41 -15.28
CA GLU A 37 -5.84 -13.37 -15.88
C GLU A 37 -6.37 -12.35 -14.85
N LEU A 38 -6.05 -12.51 -13.57
CA LEU A 38 -6.62 -11.69 -12.50
C LEU A 38 -5.54 -11.29 -11.48
N ALA A 39 -5.53 -10.01 -11.11
CA ALA A 39 -4.75 -9.51 -9.98
C ALA A 39 -5.67 -8.80 -8.99
N VAL A 40 -5.41 -8.99 -7.70
CA VAL A 40 -6.16 -8.39 -6.60
C VAL A 40 -5.21 -7.85 -5.53
N ALA A 41 -5.63 -6.78 -4.88
CA ALA A 41 -4.94 -6.20 -3.74
C ALA A 41 -5.95 -5.92 -2.61
N SER A 42 -5.55 -6.19 -1.37
CA SER A 42 -6.25 -5.74 -0.17
C SER A 42 -5.36 -4.79 0.62
N VAL A 43 -5.92 -3.67 1.09
CA VAL A 43 -5.18 -2.57 1.71
C VAL A 43 -5.88 -2.13 2.99
N VAL A 44 -5.12 -1.98 4.07
CA VAL A 44 -5.56 -1.34 5.32
C VAL A 44 -4.60 -0.22 5.70
N ALA A 45 -5.14 0.83 6.31
CA ALA A 45 -4.38 1.99 6.75
C ALA A 45 -4.86 2.47 8.11
N MET A 46 -3.93 3.04 8.87
CA MET A 46 -4.17 3.64 10.19
C MET A 46 -3.23 4.81 10.45
#